data_AF-A0A2D0JS99-F1
#
_entry.id   AF-A0A2D0JS99-F1
#
_cell.length_a   1.000
_cell.length_b   1.000
_cell.length_c   1.000
_cell.angle_alpha   90.00
_cell.angle_beta   90.00
_cell.angle_gamma   90.00
#
_symmetry.space_group_name_H-M   'P 1'
#
loop_
_entity.id
_entity.type
_entity.pdbx_description
1 polymer ?
#
loop_
_entity_poly.entity_id
_entity_poly.type
_entity_poly.pdbx_seq_one_letter_code
_entity_poly.pdbx_strand_id
1 'polypeptide(L)' 'MESLVAQRINFIARMATSCECNHAEDKELALVWIAELSAPYEKRFNSYQSKLSGDLLDNEVASNKMLRNSGSIEE' A
#
# COMPACT_ATOMS: atom_id res chain seq x y z
N MET A 1 -12.25 2.90 -10.43
CA MET A 1 -13.24 1.86 -10.10
C MET A 1 -12.59 0.91 -9.11
N GLU A 2 -13.22 0.65 -7.97
CA GLU A 2 -12.69 -0.27 -6.96
C GLU A 2 -12.58 -1.70 -7.53
N SER A 3 -11.54 -2.44 -7.17
CA SER A 3 -11.35 -3.82 -7.66
C SER A 3 -12.42 -4.76 -7.12
N LEU A 4 -12.86 -5.74 -7.91
CA LEU A 4 -13.80 -6.78 -7.46
C LEU A 4 -13.31 -7.49 -6.19
N VAL A 5 -12.01 -7.70 -6.03
CA VAL A 5 -11.45 -8.34 -4.83
C VAL A 5 -11.54 -7.40 -3.62
N ALA A 6 -11.31 -6.09 -3.81
CA ALA A 6 -11.47 -5.10 -2.75
C ALA A 6 -12.94 -4.99 -2.29
N GLN A 7 -13.89 -5.06 -3.23
CA GLN A 7 -15.33 -5.12 -2.91
C GLN A 7 -15.68 -6.37 -2.09
N ARG A 8 -15.11 -7.54 -2.44
CA ARG A 8 -15.30 -8.79 -1.68
C ARG A 8 -14.73 -8.70 -0.28
N ILE A 9 -13.51 -8.18 -0.12
CA ILE A 9 -12.89 -7.96 1.19
C ILE A 9 -13.76 -7.05 2.05
N ASN A 10 -14.21 -5.93 1.48
CA ASN A 10 -15.06 -4.97 2.19
C ASN A 10 -16.39 -5.61 2.64
N PHE A 11 -17.01 -6.40 1.77
CA PHE A 11 -18.23 -7.12 2.10
C PHE A 11 -18.03 -8.13 3.24
N ILE A 12 -16.99 -8.97 3.17
CA ILE A 12 -16.68 -9.96 4.20
C ILE A 12 -16.38 -9.27 5.54
N ALA A 13 -15.60 -8.19 5.53
CA ALA A 13 -15.28 -7.43 6.74
C ALA A 13 -16.53 -6.85 7.40
N ARG A 14 -17.47 -6.32 6.60
CA ARG A 14 -18.75 -5.80 7.11
C ARG A 14 -19.61 -6.90 7.72
N MET A 15 -19.68 -8.07 7.11
CA MET A 15 -20.42 -9.21 7.69
C MET A 15 -19.77 -9.76 8.96
N ALA A 16 -18.44 -9.82 9.02
CA ALA A 16 -17.72 -10.34 10.19
C ALA A 16 -17.82 -9.40 11.41
N THR A 17 -17.96 -8.10 11.15
CA THR A 17 -18.09 -7.04 12.18
C THR A 17 -19.54 -6.73 12.53
N SER A 18 -20.51 -7.14 11.71
CA SER A 18 -21.93 -7.00 12.03
C SER A 18 -22.36 -8.07 13.03
N CYS A 19 -23.51 -7.84 13.66
CA CYS A 19 -24.15 -8.80 14.56
C CYS A 19 -24.74 -10.02 13.82
N GLU A 20 -24.54 -10.13 12.51
CA GLU A 20 -25.04 -11.21 11.67
C GLU A 20 -24.12 -12.43 11.76
N CYS A 21 -22.82 -12.22 11.99
CA CYS A 21 -21.83 -13.27 12.21
C CYS A 21 -21.61 -13.47 13.72
N ASN A 22 -22.36 -14.38 14.35
CA ASN A 22 -22.36 -14.56 15.80
C ASN A 22 -21.46 -15.70 16.30
N HIS A 23 -21.06 -16.63 15.44
CA HIS A 23 -20.16 -17.71 15.84
C HIS A 23 -18.71 -17.26 15.72
N ALA A 24 -17.90 -17.60 16.74
CA ALA A 24 -16.48 -17.27 16.74
C ALA A 24 -15.75 -17.92 15.54
N GLU A 25 -16.13 -19.14 15.18
CA GLU A 25 -15.56 -19.89 14.05
C GLU A 25 -15.79 -19.16 12.71
N ASP A 26 -16.99 -18.60 12.50
CA ASP A 26 -17.32 -17.84 11.28
C ASP A 26 -16.46 -16.57 11.17
N LYS A 27 -16.17 -15.92 12.31
CA LYS A 27 -15.31 -14.73 12.37
C LYS A 27 -13.85 -15.07 12.07
N GLU A 28 -13.35 -16.16 12.64
CA GLU A 28 -12.00 -16.66 12.36
C GLU A 28 -11.83 -17.03 10.88
N LEU A 29 -12.82 -17.72 10.30
CA LEU A 29 -12.83 -18.05 8.89
C LEU A 29 -12.87 -16.79 8.00
N ALA A 30 -13.66 -15.78 8.37
CA ALA A 30 -13.70 -14.50 7.66
C ALA A 30 -12.34 -13.78 7.67
N LEU A 31 -11.63 -13.81 8.81
CA LEU A 31 -10.28 -13.24 8.92
C LEU A 31 -9.28 -13.96 8.03
N VAL A 32 -9.35 -15.29 7.93
CA VAL A 32 -8.51 -16.09 7.02
C VAL A 32 -8.75 -15.69 5.57
N TRP A 33 -10.01 -15.57 5.14
CA TRP A 33 -10.33 -15.16 3.77
C TRP A 33 -9.89 -13.73 3.44
N ILE A 34 -10.01 -12.79 4.38
CA ILE A 34 -9.50 -11.43 4.19
C ILE A 34 -7.98 -11.46 4.00
N ALA A 35 -7.25 -12.23 4.80
CA ALA A 35 -5.80 -12.38 4.67
C ALA A 35 -5.40 -13.00 3.31
N GLU A 36 -6.08 -14.06 2.89
CA GLU A 36 -5.80 -14.72 1.61
C GLU A 36 -6.10 -13.81 0.41
N LEU A 37 -7.23 -13.11 0.42
CA LEU A 37 -7.62 -12.18 -0.64
C LEU A 37 -6.72 -10.94 -0.70
N SER A 38 -6.09 -10.56 0.42
CA SER A 38 -5.18 -9.41 0.50
C SER A 38 -3.72 -9.75 0.18
N ALA A 39 -3.29 -11.01 0.31
CA ALA A 39 -1.90 -11.43 0.03
C ALA A 39 -1.36 -11.01 -1.37
N PRO A 40 -2.14 -11.04 -2.47
CA PRO A 40 -1.68 -10.55 -3.77
C PRO A 40 -1.46 -9.04 -3.81
N TYR A 41 -2.15 -8.28 -2.97
CA TYR A 41 -2.04 -6.82 -2.89
C TYR A 41 -0.80 -6.39 -2.11
N GLU A 42 -0.35 -7.19 -1.15
CA GLU A 42 0.84 -6.91 -0.33
C GLU A 42 2.12 -6.78 -1.18
N LYS A 43 2.30 -7.68 -2.15
CA LYS A 43 3.44 -7.62 -3.09
C LYS A 43 3.43 -6.38 -3.98
N ARG A 44 2.24 -5.95 -4.41
CA ARG A 44 2.08 -4.73 -5.20
C ARG A 44 2.31 -3.49 -4.33
N PHE A 45 1.81 -3.48 -3.10
CA PHE A 45 1.98 -2.35 -2.18
C PHE A 45 3.47 -2.07 -1.91
N ASN A 46 4.27 -3.12 -1.66
CA ASN A 46 5.72 -2.99 -1.50
C ASN A 46 6.42 -2.44 -2.76
N SER A 47 5.98 -2.86 -3.95
CA SER A 47 6.56 -2.34 -5.21
C SER A 47 6.22 -0.87 -5.48
N TYR A 48 5.01 -0.43 -5.15
CA TYR A 48 4.62 0.97 -5.26
C TYR A 48 5.31 1.83 -4.20
N GLN A 49 5.43 1.34 -2.96
CA GLN A 49 6.16 2.04 -1.90
C GLN A 49 7.66 2.18 -2.22
N SER A 50 8.27 1.14 -2.80
CA SER A 50 9.67 1.18 -3.22
C SER A 50 9.88 2.13 -4.41
N LYS A 51 8.94 2.23 -5.36
CA LYS A 51 8.99 3.23 -6.43
C LYS A 51 8.78 4.64 -5.92
N LEU A 52 7.81 4.84 -5.03
CA LEU A 52 7.55 6.15 -4.43
C LEU A 52 8.75 6.64 -3.61
N SER A 53 9.43 5.74 -2.89
CA SER A 53 10.66 6.07 -2.14
C SER A 53 11.85 6.30 -3.07
N GLY A 54 11.96 5.56 -4.18
CA GLY A 54 13.00 5.76 -5.19
C GLY A 54 12.85 7.11 -5.92
N ASP A 55 11.64 7.47 -6.34
CA ASP A 55 11.36 8.74 -7.01
C ASP A 55 11.55 9.95 -6.07
N LEU A 56 11.31 9.79 -4.77
CA LEU A 56 11.61 10.83 -3.76
C LEU A 56 13.12 11.03 -3.56
N LEU A 57 13.89 9.93 -3.52
CA LEU A 57 15.34 9.98 -3.37
C LEU A 57 16.04 10.48 -4.64
N ASP A 58 15.57 10.11 -5.84
CA ASP A 58 16.11 10.62 -7.10
C ASP A 58 15.87 12.13 -7.26
N ASN A 59 14.77 12.67 -6.73
CA ASN A 59 14.51 14.12 -6.70
C ASN A 59 15.41 14.88 -5.70
N GLU A 60 15.72 14.30 -4.53
CA GLU A 60 16.69 14.90 -3.59
C GLU A 60 18.11 14.88 -4.15
N VAL A 61 18.53 13.80 -4.82
CA VAL A 61 19.87 13.70 -5.44
C VAL A 61 19.99 14.65 -6.65
N ALA A 62 18.94 14.80 -7.45
CA ALA A 62 18.91 15.77 -8.56
C ALA A 62 18.97 17.23 -8.05
N SER A 63 18.24 17.55 -6.97
CA SER A 63 18.25 18.89 -6.37
C SER A 63 19.62 19.25 -5.75
N ASN A 64 20.28 18.29 -5.12
CA ASN A 64 21.62 18.50 -4.54
C ASN A 64 22.72 18.62 -5.61
N LYS A 65 22.55 18.02 -6.79
CA LYS A 65 23.52 18.13 -7.89
C LYS A 65 23.47 19.51 -8.59
N MET A 66 22.31 20.16 -8.64
CA MET A 66 22.21 21.53 -9.20
C MET A 66 22.84 22.58 -8.29
N LEU A 67 22.74 22.45 -6.97
CA LEU A 67 23.31 23.41 -6.02
C LEU A 67 24.83 23.36 -5.89
N ARG A 68 25.47 22.26 -6.31
CA ARG A 68 26.93 22.09 -6.24
C ARG A 68 27.68 22.70 -7.44
N ASN A 69 26.99 23.08 -8.50
CA ASN A 69 27.60 23.57 -9.74
C ASN A 69 27.59 25.11 -9.88
N SER A 70 27.05 25.85 -8.90
CA SER A 70 26.99 27.32 -8.90
C SER A 70 28.07 28.00 -8.05
N GLY A 71 29.14 27.29 -7.67
CA GLY A 71 30.22 27.82 -6.84
C GLY A 71 31.59 27.71 -7.51
N SER A 72 31.83 28.45 -8.59
CA SER A 72 33.15 28.95 -9.00
C SER A 72 33.02 29.67 -10.35
N ILE A 73 32.90 30.99 -10.30
CA ILE A 73 33.56 31.97 -11.17
C ILE A 73 33.52 33.25 -10.34
N GLU A 74 34.57 33.46 -9.54
CA GLU A 74 34.97 34.80 -9.13
C GLU A 74 36.20 35.15 -9.99
N GLU A 75 36.18 36.37 -10.51
CA GLU A 75 37.07 37.03 -11.46
C GLU A 75 38.51 37.20 -10.94
#